data_AF-A0A5J4RD85-F1
#
_entry.id   AF-A0A5J4RD85-F1
#
_cell.length_a   1.000
_cell.length_b   1.000
_cell.length_c   1.000
_cell.angle_alpha   90.00
_cell.angle_beta   90.00
_cell.angle_gamma   90.00
#
_symmetry.space_group_name_H-M   'P 1'
#
loop_
_entity.id
_entity.type
_entity.pdbx_description
1 polymer ?
#
loop_
_entity_poly.entity_id
_entity_poly.type
_entity_poly.pdbx_seq_one_letter_code
_entity_poly.pdbx_strand_id
1 'polypeptide(L)'
;MNIGFYYNRLYFKEIQSLKEKEDKDQLKDMQLHNDKLTKKEYDCTSTKYFLKGNQEKKNAIKLQTIYPGLCTGVGMGHEATITGELKLGFYFDYTTGAPIIPGSTIKGVLHSAFPQWENHEKTSKEIKCAKCSYIYEIITSSNQWDDLDEKSKEVQRKRITAIEKEIFDGIIGSESLSIYDRDIFLDAYISEGTSKKPAPNRILGMDAITPHIKEGMSYSKSMLKNPVPIPFLKV
;
A
#
# COMPACT_ATOMS: atom_id res chain seq x y z
N MET A 1 -13.53 0.34 -17.89
CA MET A 1 -13.49 1.81 -17.63
C MET A 1 -12.30 2.09 -16.71
N ASN A 2 -11.48 3.10 -17.02
CA ASN A 2 -10.31 3.47 -16.22
C ASN A 2 -10.77 4.09 -14.87
N ILE A 3 -10.53 3.38 -13.76
CA ILE A 3 -11.00 3.78 -12.42
C ILE A 3 -10.23 5.01 -11.93
N GLY A 4 -8.91 5.04 -12.14
CA GLY A 4 -8.06 6.18 -11.77
C GLY A 4 -8.45 7.49 -12.46
N PHE A 5 -8.83 7.45 -13.73
CA PHE A 5 -9.35 8.62 -14.47
C PHE A 5 -10.68 9.10 -13.89
N TYR A 6 -11.56 8.17 -13.53
CA TYR A 6 -12.81 8.52 -12.90
C TYR A 6 -12.56 9.21 -11.56
N TYR A 7 -11.73 8.61 -10.70
CA TYR A 7 -11.42 9.15 -9.37
C TYR A 7 -10.73 10.51 -9.44
N ASN A 8 -9.67 10.67 -10.24
CA ASN A 8 -8.89 11.91 -10.25
C ASN A 8 -9.52 13.04 -11.07
N ARG A 9 -10.51 12.77 -11.95
CA ARG A 9 -11.06 13.80 -12.86
C ARG A 9 -12.58 13.84 -12.91
N LEU A 10 -13.25 12.72 -13.17
CA LEU A 10 -14.71 12.71 -13.31
C LEU A 10 -15.43 12.93 -11.97
N TYR A 11 -14.86 12.40 -10.88
CA TYR A 11 -15.31 12.63 -9.51
C TYR A 11 -15.50 14.12 -9.23
N PHE A 12 -14.46 14.92 -9.44
CA PHE A 12 -14.51 16.37 -9.20
C PHE A 12 -15.48 17.11 -10.13
N LYS A 13 -15.61 16.68 -11.39
CA LYS A 13 -16.59 17.27 -12.32
C LYS A 13 -18.03 17.07 -11.84
N GLU A 14 -18.35 15.88 -11.34
CA GLU A 14 -19.68 15.56 -10.81
C GLU A 14 -19.96 16.27 -9.48
N ILE A 15 -18.93 16.62 -8.72
CA ILE A 15 -19.01 17.31 -7.43
C ILE A 15 -19.22 18.82 -7.58
N GLN A 16 -18.71 19.42 -8.67
CA GLN A 16 -18.91 20.86 -8.92
C GLN A 16 -20.39 21.26 -8.97
N SER A 17 -21.26 20.40 -9.52
CA SER A 17 -22.71 20.65 -9.58
C SER A 17 -23.42 20.49 -8.24
N LEU A 18 -22.75 19.97 -7.20
CA LEU A 18 -23.32 19.78 -5.87
C LEU A 18 -23.02 20.95 -4.92
N LYS A 19 -22.10 21.86 -5.28
CA LYS A 19 -21.69 23.00 -4.43
C LYS A 19 -22.82 23.98 -4.12
N GLU A 20 -23.88 24.00 -4.92
CA GLU A 20 -24.97 24.97 -4.81
C GLU A 20 -26.13 24.49 -3.91
N LYS A 21 -26.06 23.27 -3.36
CA LYS A 21 -27.14 22.66 -2.56
C LYS A 21 -26.98 22.90 -1.05
N GLU A 22 -28.03 22.68 -0.26
CA GLU A 22 -27.95 22.67 1.20
C GLU A 22 -27.15 21.47 1.75
N ASP A 23 -26.44 21.65 2.87
CA ASP A 23 -25.50 20.68 3.46
C ASP A 23 -26.07 19.26 3.67
N LYS A 24 -27.35 19.13 4.06
CA LYS A 24 -27.97 17.81 4.29
C LYS A 24 -28.20 17.04 2.99
N ASP A 25 -28.62 17.73 1.94
CA ASP A 25 -28.82 17.14 0.61
C ASP A 25 -27.48 16.82 -0.05
N GLN A 26 -26.47 17.68 0.17
CA GLN A 26 -25.09 17.43 -0.26
C GLN A 26 -24.56 16.12 0.32
N LEU A 27 -24.69 15.88 1.63
CA LEU A 27 -24.16 14.67 2.26
C LEU A 27 -24.77 13.39 1.65
N LYS A 28 -26.08 13.38 1.43
CA LYS A 28 -26.79 12.23 0.85
C LYS A 28 -26.39 11.99 -0.61
N ASP A 29 -26.30 13.06 -1.39
CA ASP A 29 -25.86 12.99 -2.79
C ASP A 29 -24.39 12.54 -2.90
N MET A 30 -23.54 13.01 -1.99
CA MET A 30 -22.14 12.59 -1.91
C MET A 30 -21.98 11.12 -1.52
N GLN A 31 -22.78 10.62 -0.59
CA GLN A 31 -22.82 9.19 -0.28
C GLN A 31 -23.19 8.37 -1.51
N LEU A 32 -24.23 8.77 -2.25
CA LEU A 32 -24.63 8.10 -3.48
C LEU A 32 -23.54 8.18 -4.56
N HIS A 33 -22.87 9.32 -4.68
CA HIS A 33 -21.79 9.52 -5.63
C HIS A 33 -20.56 8.66 -5.31
N ASN A 34 -20.15 8.60 -4.03
CA ASN A 34 -19.06 7.74 -3.59
C ASN A 34 -19.41 6.24 -3.76
N ASP A 35 -20.67 5.87 -3.52
CA ASP A 35 -21.19 4.52 -3.78
C ASP A 35 -21.08 4.12 -5.26
N LYS A 36 -21.25 5.06 -6.20
CA LYS A 36 -21.05 4.77 -7.63
C LYS A 36 -19.61 4.38 -7.93
N LEU A 37 -18.64 4.96 -7.21
CA LEU A 37 -17.23 4.61 -7.37
C LEU A 37 -16.95 3.19 -6.86
N THR A 38 -17.40 2.85 -5.65
CA THR A 38 -17.13 1.53 -5.05
C THR A 38 -17.85 0.39 -5.76
N LYS A 39 -18.99 0.67 -6.41
CA LYS A 39 -19.77 -0.33 -7.16
C LYS A 39 -19.20 -0.64 -8.55
N LYS A 40 -18.20 0.11 -9.04
CA LYS A 40 -17.57 -0.15 -10.35
C LYS A 40 -16.83 -1.49 -10.33
N GLU A 41 -17.03 -2.25 -11.39
CA GLU A 41 -16.29 -3.49 -11.63
C GLU A 41 -14.88 -3.17 -12.16
N TYR A 42 -13.91 -3.93 -11.66
CA TYR A 42 -12.53 -3.87 -12.11
C TYR A 42 -12.34 -4.79 -13.30
N ASP A 43 -11.96 -4.19 -14.43
CA ASP A 43 -11.51 -4.94 -15.60
C ASP A 43 -10.05 -5.36 -15.40
N CYS A 44 -9.87 -6.59 -14.93
CA CYS A 44 -8.55 -7.19 -14.72
C CYS A 44 -7.89 -7.68 -16.02
N THR A 45 -8.53 -7.54 -17.19
CA THR A 45 -8.03 -8.09 -18.46
C THR A 45 -6.66 -7.54 -18.82
N SER A 46 -6.51 -6.21 -18.85
CA SER A 46 -5.24 -5.54 -19.17
C SER A 46 -4.13 -5.92 -18.20
N THR A 47 -4.47 -5.97 -16.90
CA THR A 47 -3.52 -6.34 -15.84
C THR A 47 -3.10 -7.79 -15.95
N LYS A 48 -4.04 -8.72 -16.25
CA LYS A 48 -3.74 -10.13 -16.48
C LYS A 48 -2.85 -10.34 -17.70
N TYR A 49 -3.05 -9.57 -18.78
CA TYR A 49 -2.13 -9.58 -19.93
C TYR A 49 -0.73 -9.12 -19.55
N PHE A 50 -0.62 -8.00 -18.80
CA PHE A 50 0.68 -7.49 -18.32
C PHE A 50 1.38 -8.48 -17.38
N LEU A 51 0.64 -9.13 -16.49
CA LEU A 51 1.18 -10.12 -15.55
C LEU A 51 1.60 -11.41 -16.27
N LYS A 52 0.83 -11.90 -17.25
CA LYS A 52 1.17 -13.11 -18.01
C LYS A 52 2.53 -12.99 -18.72
N GLY A 53 2.80 -11.86 -19.37
CA GLY A 53 4.08 -11.64 -20.05
C GLY A 53 5.28 -11.53 -19.11
N ASN A 54 5.05 -11.26 -17.82
CA ASN A 54 6.09 -11.08 -16.81
C ASN A 54 6.30 -12.31 -15.90
N GLN A 55 5.30 -13.19 -15.75
CA GLN A 55 5.37 -14.33 -14.82
C GLN A 55 6.35 -15.43 -15.26
N GLU A 56 6.60 -15.58 -16.56
CA GLU A 56 7.54 -16.60 -17.06
C GLU A 56 9.02 -16.25 -16.83
N LYS A 57 9.33 -15.02 -16.39
CA LYS A 57 10.71 -14.52 -16.24
C LYS A 57 11.07 -14.00 -14.85
N LYS A 58 10.15 -14.04 -13.87
CA LYS A 58 10.30 -13.31 -12.59
C LYS A 58 9.74 -14.10 -11.41
N ASN A 59 10.41 -13.99 -10.27
CA ASN A 59 9.90 -14.45 -8.98
C ASN A 59 8.70 -13.60 -8.58
N ALA A 60 7.48 -14.13 -8.73
CA ALA A 60 6.24 -13.43 -8.43
C ALA A 60 5.54 -14.07 -7.23
N ILE A 61 5.04 -13.22 -6.32
CA ILE A 61 4.21 -13.64 -5.18
C ILE A 61 2.80 -13.10 -5.36
N LYS A 62 1.79 -13.89 -4.96
CA LYS A 62 0.39 -13.46 -4.92
C LYS A 62 -0.01 -13.27 -3.47
N LEU A 63 -0.52 -12.09 -3.15
CA LEU A 63 -0.98 -11.71 -1.82
C LEU A 63 -2.45 -11.30 -1.88
N GLN A 64 -3.16 -11.44 -0.76
CA GLN A 64 -4.55 -11.07 -0.63
C GLN A 64 -4.70 -9.99 0.45
N THR A 65 -5.48 -8.94 0.15
CA THR A 65 -5.86 -7.95 1.16
C THR A 65 -6.82 -8.58 2.17
N ILE A 66 -6.51 -8.41 3.45
CA ILE A 66 -7.35 -8.82 4.58
C ILE A 66 -7.93 -7.58 5.27
N TYR A 67 -8.93 -7.78 6.13
CA TYR A 67 -9.51 -6.69 6.93
C TYR A 67 -8.41 -5.92 7.71
N PRO A 68 -8.44 -4.57 7.76
CA PRO A 68 -9.50 -3.66 7.29
C PRO A 68 -9.42 -3.27 5.80
N GLY A 69 -8.50 -3.84 5.03
CA GLY A 69 -8.19 -3.47 3.65
C GLY A 69 -6.87 -2.67 3.55
N LEU A 70 -6.49 -2.32 2.33
CA LEU A 70 -5.26 -1.59 2.03
C LEU A 70 -5.58 -0.17 1.55
N CYS A 71 -5.03 0.83 2.24
CA CYS A 71 -5.04 2.21 1.78
C CYS A 71 -3.63 2.60 1.30
N THR A 72 -3.53 3.20 0.11
CA THR A 72 -2.27 3.71 -0.44
C THR A 72 -2.45 5.15 -0.86
N GLY A 73 -1.37 5.94 -0.90
CA GLY A 73 -1.44 7.30 -1.42
C GLY A 73 -2.17 8.31 -0.52
N VAL A 74 -2.30 8.04 0.78
CA VAL A 74 -2.95 8.93 1.77
C VAL A 74 -2.38 10.36 1.76
N GLY A 75 -1.08 10.51 1.45
CA GLY A 75 -0.43 11.81 1.34
C GLY A 75 -0.75 12.60 0.07
N MET A 76 -1.49 12.02 -0.87
CA MET A 76 -1.96 12.73 -2.05
C MET A 76 -3.25 13.48 -1.72
N GLY A 77 -3.26 14.79 -1.99
CA GLY A 77 -4.45 15.60 -1.77
C GLY A 77 -5.57 15.20 -2.71
N HIS A 78 -6.77 15.00 -2.17
CA HIS A 78 -7.98 14.75 -2.93
C HIS A 78 -9.14 15.49 -2.26
N GLU A 79 -9.04 16.82 -2.15
CA GLU A 79 -10.03 17.64 -1.45
C GLU A 79 -10.72 18.59 -2.42
N ALA A 80 -12.05 18.68 -2.32
CA ALA A 80 -12.91 19.60 -3.07
C ALA A 80 -13.77 20.49 -2.16
N THR A 81 -13.52 20.46 -0.84
CA THR A 81 -14.15 21.26 0.21
C THR A 81 -15.66 21.01 0.36
N ILE A 82 -16.15 19.85 -0.06
CA ILE A 82 -17.56 19.44 0.09
C ILE A 82 -17.72 18.46 1.26
N THR A 83 -18.83 18.60 1.99
CA THR A 83 -19.18 17.69 3.08
C THR A 83 -19.44 16.27 2.56
N GLY A 84 -18.69 15.28 3.06
CA GLY A 84 -18.83 13.87 2.69
C GLY A 84 -18.00 13.42 1.50
N GLU A 85 -17.12 14.27 0.96
CA GLU A 85 -16.15 13.88 -0.06
C GLU A 85 -15.09 12.90 0.47
N LEU A 86 -14.50 12.13 -0.45
CA LEU A 86 -13.29 11.36 -0.18
C LEU A 86 -12.14 12.35 -0.05
N LYS A 87 -11.59 12.53 1.15
CA LYS A 87 -10.57 13.57 1.43
C LYS A 87 -9.14 13.10 1.17
N LEU A 88 -8.89 11.81 1.40
CA LEU A 88 -7.56 11.23 1.22
C LEU A 88 -7.42 10.68 -0.20
N GLY A 89 -6.28 10.95 -0.81
CA GLY A 89 -5.93 10.45 -2.14
C GLY A 89 -5.68 8.94 -2.15
N PHE A 90 -5.68 8.40 -3.37
CA PHE A 90 -5.40 7.01 -3.65
C PHE A 90 -4.54 6.87 -4.90
N TYR A 91 -3.56 5.96 -4.88
CA TYR A 91 -2.61 5.83 -6.00
C TYR A 91 -3.13 4.88 -7.08
N PHE A 92 -3.11 5.36 -8.32
CA PHE A 92 -3.52 4.64 -9.51
C PHE A 92 -2.43 4.73 -10.57
N ASP A 93 -2.24 3.64 -11.32
CA ASP A 93 -1.43 3.64 -12.52
C ASP A 93 -2.08 4.52 -13.61
N TYR A 94 -1.29 5.36 -14.25
CA TYR A 94 -1.75 6.30 -15.28
C TYR A 94 -2.21 5.58 -16.56
N THR A 95 -1.62 4.40 -16.86
CA THR A 95 -1.89 3.68 -18.11
C THR A 95 -3.16 2.85 -17.98
N THR A 96 -3.22 1.97 -16.97
CA THR A 96 -4.32 1.04 -16.76
C THR A 96 -5.48 1.67 -15.98
N GLY A 97 -5.20 2.68 -15.15
CA GLY A 97 -6.17 3.20 -14.19
C GLY A 97 -6.45 2.28 -13.02
N ALA A 98 -5.67 1.20 -12.88
CA ALA A 98 -5.78 0.25 -11.79
C ALA A 98 -5.08 0.82 -10.54
N PRO A 99 -5.59 0.53 -9.34
CA PRO A 99 -4.84 0.83 -8.14
C PRO A 99 -3.63 -0.10 -8.04
N ILE A 100 -2.48 0.47 -7.72
CA ILE A 100 -1.21 -0.25 -7.64
C ILE A 100 -0.44 0.14 -6.38
N ILE A 101 0.42 -0.75 -5.91
CA ILE A 101 1.43 -0.40 -4.88
C ILE A 101 2.74 -0.16 -5.62
N PRO A 102 3.35 1.05 -5.50
CA PRO A 102 4.63 1.32 -6.13
C PRO A 102 5.72 0.34 -5.68
N GLY A 103 6.58 -0.09 -6.60
CA GLY A 103 7.72 -0.96 -6.34
C GLY A 103 8.70 -0.34 -5.35
N SER A 104 8.82 0.98 -5.34
CA SER A 104 9.60 1.73 -4.33
C SER A 104 9.00 1.60 -2.92
N THR A 105 7.66 1.60 -2.79
CA THR A 105 6.98 1.36 -1.51
C THR A 105 7.20 -0.07 -1.05
N ILE A 106 7.12 -1.05 -1.97
CA ILE A 106 7.38 -2.46 -1.65
C ILE A 106 8.82 -2.64 -1.20
N LYS A 107 9.78 -2.09 -1.94
CA LYS A 107 11.21 -2.07 -1.57
C LYS A 107 11.41 -1.47 -0.19
N GLY A 108 10.80 -0.30 0.07
CA GLY A 108 10.94 0.40 1.35
C GLY A 108 10.37 -0.39 2.52
N VAL A 109 9.17 -0.97 2.39
CA VAL A 109 8.56 -1.81 3.43
C VAL A 109 9.39 -3.06 3.67
N LEU A 110 9.83 -3.75 2.61
CA LEU A 110 10.66 -4.94 2.73
C LEU A 110 12.01 -4.59 3.39
N HIS A 111 12.70 -3.56 2.92
CA HIS A 111 13.98 -3.10 3.48
C HIS A 111 13.84 -2.69 4.94
N SER A 112 12.72 -2.09 5.33
CA SER A 112 12.46 -1.72 6.72
C SER A 112 12.33 -2.92 7.66
N ALA A 113 12.00 -4.10 7.14
CA ALA A 113 11.97 -5.34 7.92
C ALA A 113 13.39 -5.86 8.24
N PHE A 114 14.40 -5.46 7.46
CA PHE A 114 15.79 -5.84 7.70
C PHE A 114 16.42 -5.07 8.88
N PRO A 115 17.52 -5.58 9.46
CA PRO A 115 18.17 -4.96 10.61
C PRO A 115 18.74 -3.56 10.34
N GLN A 116 19.17 -3.27 9.10
CA GLN A 116 19.73 -1.96 8.71
C GLN A 116 20.85 -1.53 9.66
N TRP A 117 21.87 -2.39 9.79
CA TRP A 117 22.97 -2.19 10.73
C TRP A 117 23.71 -0.86 10.51
N GLU A 118 23.85 -0.44 9.26
CA GLU A 118 24.66 0.72 8.83
C GLU A 118 23.87 2.03 8.76
N ASN A 119 22.53 1.98 8.63
CA ASN A 119 21.74 3.14 8.19
C ASN A 119 20.83 3.78 9.25
N HIS A 120 20.62 3.13 10.40
CA HIS A 120 19.67 3.63 11.42
C HIS A 120 20.27 3.66 12.84
N GLU A 121 20.78 4.82 13.26
CA GLU A 121 21.20 5.05 14.66
C GLU A 121 20.01 5.03 15.64
N LYS A 122 18.80 5.36 15.17
CA LYS A 122 17.59 5.47 16.02
C LYS A 122 17.00 4.12 16.46
N THR A 123 17.35 3.02 15.79
CA THR A 123 16.83 1.69 16.11
C THR A 123 17.74 1.01 17.13
N SER A 124 17.19 0.56 18.26
CA SER A 124 17.98 -0.10 19.30
C SER A 124 18.67 -1.36 18.77
N LYS A 125 19.87 -1.64 19.30
CA LYS A 125 20.65 -2.84 18.94
C LYS A 125 19.85 -4.13 19.16
N GLU A 126 19.02 -4.17 20.19
CA GLU A 126 18.13 -5.29 20.51
C GLU A 126 17.12 -5.57 19.40
N ILE A 127 16.45 -4.53 18.88
CA ILE A 127 15.51 -4.66 17.76
C ILE A 127 16.23 -5.15 16.50
N LYS A 128 17.43 -4.63 16.21
CA LYS A 128 18.23 -5.09 15.06
C LYS A 128 18.62 -6.57 15.18
N CYS A 129 19.04 -7.00 16.38
CA CYS A 129 19.32 -8.41 16.66
C CYS A 129 18.07 -9.28 16.45
N ALA A 130 16.90 -8.85 16.98
CA ALA A 130 15.65 -9.59 16.84
C ALA A 130 15.23 -9.76 15.37
N LYS A 131 15.29 -8.68 14.58
CA LYS A 131 15.04 -8.73 13.12
C LYS A 131 15.98 -9.70 12.42
N CYS A 132 17.27 -9.66 12.77
CA CYS A 132 18.29 -10.52 12.18
C CYS A 132 18.01 -12.00 12.46
N SER A 133 17.73 -12.35 13.72
CA SER A 133 17.43 -13.74 14.10
C SER A 133 16.14 -14.23 13.46
N TYR A 134 15.09 -13.39 13.40
CA TYR A 134 13.83 -13.75 12.76
C TYR A 134 13.98 -14.09 11.28
N ILE A 135 14.67 -13.25 10.51
CA ILE A 135 14.91 -13.50 9.08
C ILE A 135 15.79 -14.74 8.90
N TYR A 136 16.83 -14.89 9.72
CA TYR A 136 17.71 -16.07 9.69
C TYR A 136 16.92 -17.37 9.91
N GLU A 137 16.00 -17.38 10.88
CA GLU A 137 15.15 -18.54 11.18
C GLU A 137 14.19 -18.86 10.03
N ILE A 138 13.60 -17.85 9.38
CA ILE A 138 12.74 -18.05 8.20
C ILE A 138 13.51 -18.72 7.06
N ILE A 139 14.71 -18.22 6.73
CA ILE A 139 15.52 -18.74 5.62
C ILE A 139 16.06 -20.13 5.95
N THR A 140 16.45 -20.37 7.20
CA THR A 140 16.92 -21.70 7.63
C THR A 140 15.77 -22.71 7.58
N SER A 141 14.56 -22.29 7.99
CA SER A 141 13.36 -23.13 7.99
C SER A 141 12.86 -23.46 6.58
N SER A 142 13.24 -22.68 5.56
CA SER A 142 12.92 -22.98 4.16
C SER A 142 13.94 -23.90 3.48
N ASN A 143 14.90 -24.48 4.22
CA ASN A 143 15.99 -25.33 3.73
C ASN A 143 16.81 -24.68 2.60
N GLN A 144 16.91 -23.35 2.56
CA GLN A 144 17.68 -22.63 1.52
C GLN A 144 19.16 -22.48 1.86
N TRP A 145 19.55 -22.79 3.09
CA TRP A 145 20.94 -22.85 3.51
C TRP A 145 21.27 -24.27 3.96
N ASP A 146 22.25 -24.87 3.29
CA ASP A 146 22.81 -26.15 3.73
C ASP A 146 23.36 -25.99 5.15
N ASP A 147 23.08 -27.00 5.97
CA ASP A 147 23.49 -27.15 7.37
C ASP A 147 24.86 -26.53 7.62
N LEU A 148 24.91 -25.47 8.43
CA LEU A 148 26.16 -24.92 8.91
C LEU A 148 26.14 -24.93 10.43
N ASP A 149 27.05 -25.76 10.96
CA ASP A 149 27.30 -26.11 12.36
C ASP A 149 27.57 -24.92 13.31
N GLU A 150 27.49 -23.67 12.85
CA GLU A 150 27.85 -22.50 13.63
C GLU A 150 26.72 -21.48 13.73
N LYS A 151 25.84 -21.68 14.72
CA LYS A 151 24.76 -20.76 15.14
C LYS A 151 25.29 -19.49 15.84
N SER A 152 26.51 -19.04 15.58
CA SER A 152 27.03 -17.85 16.25
C SER A 152 26.27 -16.61 15.75
N LYS A 153 25.92 -15.71 16.68
CA LYS A 153 25.20 -14.46 16.34
C LYS A 153 25.97 -13.59 15.34
N GLU A 154 27.29 -13.71 15.33
CA GLU A 154 28.15 -12.98 14.39
C GLU A 154 28.02 -13.50 12.96
N VAL A 155 27.97 -14.82 12.76
CA VAL A 155 27.78 -15.43 11.44
C VAL A 155 26.39 -15.09 10.89
N GLN A 156 25.34 -15.19 11.72
CA GLN A 156 23.98 -14.77 11.34
C GLN A 156 23.97 -13.33 10.85
N ARG A 157 24.58 -12.41 11.62
CA ARG A 157 24.67 -11.00 11.29
C ARG A 157 25.37 -10.76 9.95
N LYS A 158 26.52 -11.40 9.72
CA LYS A 158 27.29 -11.24 8.47
C LYS A 158 26.46 -11.68 7.25
N ARG A 159 25.78 -12.83 7.33
CA ARG A 159 24.95 -13.35 6.23
C ARG A 159 23.75 -12.47 5.93
N ILE A 160 22.99 -12.09 6.95
CA ILE A 160 21.81 -11.23 6.77
C ILE A 160 22.21 -9.87 6.22
N THR A 161 23.35 -9.32 6.66
CA THR A 161 23.87 -8.05 6.13
C THR A 161 24.30 -8.19 4.67
N ALA A 162 24.90 -9.31 4.28
CA ALA A 162 25.27 -9.58 2.89
C ALA A 162 24.03 -9.66 1.99
N ILE A 163 22.99 -10.40 2.41
CA ILE A 163 21.72 -10.49 1.68
C ILE A 163 21.04 -9.12 1.58
N GLU A 164 21.02 -8.35 2.67
CA GLU A 164 20.45 -7.00 2.66
C GLU A 164 21.13 -6.13 1.60
N LYS A 165 22.47 -6.13 1.56
CA LYS A 165 23.25 -5.35 0.59
C LYS A 165 23.10 -5.84 -0.84
N GLU A 166 23.03 -7.15 -1.04
CA GLU A 166 22.82 -7.74 -2.36
C GLU A 166 21.46 -7.29 -2.94
N ILE A 167 20.39 -7.52 -2.19
CA ILE A 167 19.01 -7.25 -2.63
C ILE A 167 18.74 -5.75 -2.82
N PHE A 168 19.15 -4.90 -1.87
CA PHE A 168 18.74 -3.50 -1.86
C PHE A 168 19.75 -2.55 -2.50
N ASP A 169 21.03 -2.87 -2.41
CA ASP A 169 22.13 -2.00 -2.85
C ASP A 169 22.88 -2.57 -4.06
N GLY A 170 22.66 -3.85 -4.40
CA GLY A 170 23.37 -4.50 -5.50
C GLY A 170 24.84 -4.73 -5.20
N ILE A 171 25.20 -5.04 -3.96
CA ILE A 171 26.60 -5.23 -3.55
C ILE A 171 26.82 -6.69 -3.18
N ILE A 172 27.71 -7.37 -3.92
CA ILE A 172 28.11 -8.76 -3.67
C ILE A 172 29.58 -8.74 -3.23
N GLY A 173 29.82 -9.03 -1.95
CA GLY A 173 31.15 -8.92 -1.37
C GLY A 173 31.66 -7.47 -1.43
N SER A 174 32.68 -7.22 -2.27
CA SER A 174 33.24 -5.89 -2.52
C SER A 174 32.83 -5.27 -3.85
N GLU A 175 32.09 -5.99 -4.69
CA GLU A 175 31.70 -5.55 -6.02
C GLU A 175 30.31 -4.92 -5.99
N SER A 176 30.14 -3.83 -6.74
CA SER A 176 28.83 -3.20 -6.95
C SER A 176 28.32 -3.51 -8.35
N LEU A 177 27.15 -4.13 -8.42
CA LEU A 177 26.46 -4.44 -9.65
C LEU A 177 26.01 -3.17 -10.37
N SER A 178 25.94 -3.23 -11.70
CA SER A 178 25.35 -2.15 -12.51
C SER A 178 23.85 -2.06 -12.24
N ILE A 179 23.21 -0.92 -12.52
CA ILE A 179 21.76 -0.74 -12.33
C ILE A 179 20.94 -1.79 -13.10
N TYR A 180 21.48 -2.31 -14.21
CA TYR A 180 20.81 -3.30 -15.06
C TYR A 180 20.90 -4.73 -14.50
N ASP A 181 21.90 -5.00 -13.65
CA ASP A 181 22.15 -6.33 -13.07
C ASP A 181 21.61 -6.44 -11.63
N ARG A 182 21.10 -5.34 -11.06
CA ARG A 182 20.50 -5.30 -9.72
C ARG A 182 19.08 -5.84 -9.71
N ASP A 183 18.64 -6.23 -8.52
CA ASP A 183 17.24 -6.56 -8.28
C ASP A 183 16.32 -5.36 -8.53
N ILE A 184 15.28 -5.60 -9.34
CA ILE A 184 14.27 -4.60 -9.69
C ILE A 184 12.96 -4.94 -8.99
N PHE A 185 12.54 -4.07 -8.09
CA PHE A 185 11.24 -4.15 -7.42
C PHE A 185 10.17 -3.57 -8.34
N LEU A 186 9.25 -4.43 -8.80
CA LEU A 186 8.14 -4.03 -9.65
C LEU A 186 6.93 -3.60 -8.82
N ASP A 187 6.07 -2.81 -9.44
CA ASP A 187 4.79 -2.44 -8.86
C ASP A 187 3.91 -3.68 -8.63
N ALA A 188 3.19 -3.70 -7.51
CA ALA A 188 2.19 -4.73 -7.27
C ALA A 188 0.86 -4.32 -7.90
N TYR A 189 0.35 -5.20 -8.75
CA TYR A 189 -0.91 -5.02 -9.46
C TYR A 189 -2.00 -5.92 -8.88
N ILE A 190 -3.24 -5.43 -8.91
CA ILE A 190 -4.40 -6.24 -8.54
C ILE A 190 -4.68 -7.24 -9.65
N SER A 191 -4.50 -8.51 -9.35
CA SER A 191 -4.77 -9.60 -10.29
C SER A 191 -6.26 -9.95 -10.38
N GLU A 192 -6.99 -9.85 -9.26
CA GLU A 192 -8.37 -10.30 -9.13
C GLU A 192 -9.11 -9.41 -8.12
N GLY A 193 -10.40 -9.15 -8.36
CA GLY A 193 -11.28 -8.52 -7.39
C GLY A 193 -12.03 -9.55 -6.54
N THR A 194 -12.92 -9.08 -5.66
CA THR A 194 -13.67 -10.00 -4.80
C THR A 194 -14.48 -11.00 -5.61
N SER A 195 -14.38 -12.28 -5.25
CA SER A 195 -15.18 -13.37 -5.81
C SER A 195 -16.56 -13.50 -5.14
N LYS A 196 -16.81 -12.74 -4.07
CA LYS A 196 -18.05 -12.83 -3.28
C LYS A 196 -19.22 -12.16 -4.01
N LYS A 197 -20.31 -12.90 -4.19
CA LYS A 197 -21.61 -12.33 -4.59
C LYS A 197 -22.16 -11.42 -3.47
N PRO A 198 -22.89 -10.35 -3.81
CA PRO A 198 -23.39 -9.96 -5.13
C PRO A 198 -22.45 -9.04 -5.93
N ALA A 199 -21.18 -8.91 -5.54
CA ALA A 199 -20.26 -7.88 -6.03
C ALA A 199 -19.02 -8.45 -6.74
N PRO A 200 -19.16 -9.35 -7.73
CA PRO A 200 -18.00 -9.94 -8.39
C PRO A 200 -17.11 -8.86 -9.00
N ASN A 201 -15.79 -9.05 -8.89
CA ASN A 201 -14.77 -8.16 -9.47
C ASN A 201 -14.79 -6.72 -8.95
N ARG A 202 -15.37 -6.45 -7.78
CA ARG A 202 -15.15 -5.16 -7.10
C ARG A 202 -13.85 -5.20 -6.31
N ILE A 203 -13.12 -4.09 -6.36
CA ILE A 203 -11.82 -3.93 -5.70
C ILE A 203 -11.77 -2.73 -4.77
N LEU A 204 -12.78 -1.87 -4.78
CA LEU A 204 -12.79 -0.64 -4.01
C LEU A 204 -13.76 -0.75 -2.84
N GLY A 205 -13.28 -0.38 -1.66
CA GLY A 205 -14.07 -0.12 -0.47
C GLY A 205 -13.90 1.31 0.00
N MET A 206 -14.79 1.73 0.89
CA MET A 206 -14.67 2.98 1.62
C MET A 206 -14.51 2.72 3.09
N ASP A 207 -13.83 3.64 3.75
CA ASP A 207 -13.72 3.69 5.21
C ASP A 207 -13.60 5.15 5.64
N ALA A 208 -13.60 5.41 6.94
CA ALA A 208 -13.44 6.77 7.45
C ALA A 208 -12.57 6.81 8.71
N ILE A 209 -11.68 7.79 8.77
CA ILE A 209 -11.02 8.17 10.02
C ILE A 209 -11.99 9.08 10.77
N THR A 210 -12.28 8.79 12.04
CA THR A 210 -13.34 9.46 12.81
C THR A 210 -12.78 10.24 14.00
N PRO A 211 -11.98 11.30 13.79
CA PRO A 211 -11.48 12.11 14.89
C PRO A 211 -12.62 12.83 15.63
N HIS A 212 -12.47 12.94 16.95
CA HIS A 212 -13.36 13.71 17.81
C HIS A 212 -12.93 15.18 17.95
N ILE A 213 -11.76 15.54 17.43
CA ILE A 213 -11.16 16.88 17.58
C ILE A 213 -12.07 17.93 16.92
N LYS A 214 -12.46 18.93 17.69
CA LYS A 214 -13.22 20.10 17.22
C LYS A 214 -12.34 21.34 17.34
N GLU A 215 -12.28 22.13 16.27
CA GLU A 215 -11.59 23.43 16.30
C GLU A 215 -12.17 24.32 17.41
N GLY A 216 -11.29 25.01 18.14
CA GLY A 216 -11.68 25.89 19.25
C GLY A 216 -12.02 25.18 20.57
N MET A 217 -11.89 23.85 20.68
CA MET A 217 -12.05 23.11 21.93
C MET A 217 -10.77 22.44 22.38
N SER A 218 -10.59 22.32 23.71
CA SER A 218 -9.55 21.44 24.29
C SER A 218 -9.79 19.98 23.89
N TYR A 219 -8.71 19.20 23.77
CA TYR A 219 -8.75 17.78 23.42
C TYR A 219 -9.72 17.00 24.31
N SER A 220 -9.68 17.22 25.63
CA SER A 220 -10.55 16.53 26.58
C SER A 220 -12.03 16.83 26.40
N LYS A 221 -12.39 18.08 26.09
CA LYS A 221 -13.77 18.48 25.78
C LYS A 221 -14.25 17.95 24.42
N SER A 222 -13.32 17.80 23.48
CA SER A 222 -13.59 17.31 22.14
C SER A 222 -13.97 15.81 22.15
N MET A 223 -13.38 15.00 23.04
CA MET A 223 -13.67 13.56 23.14
C MET A 223 -15.14 13.22 23.41
N LEU A 224 -15.90 14.13 24.03
CA LEU A 224 -17.32 13.94 24.34
C LEU A 224 -18.26 14.38 23.20
N LYS A 225 -17.71 14.86 22.07
CA LYS A 225 -18.47 15.28 20.90
C LYS A 225 -18.57 14.17 19.86
N ASN A 226 -19.59 14.26 19.01
CA ASN A 226 -19.72 13.37 17.87
C ASN A 226 -18.50 13.52 16.93
N PRO A 227 -17.93 12.40 16.45
CA PRO A 227 -16.78 12.43 15.58
C PRO A 227 -17.11 13.06 14.23
N VAL A 228 -16.08 13.56 13.54
CA VAL A 228 -16.20 14.08 12.17
C VAL A 228 -15.57 13.06 11.22
N PRO A 229 -16.35 12.27 10.48
CA PRO A 229 -15.80 11.30 9.55
C PRO A 229 -14.98 11.97 8.45
N ILE A 230 -13.80 11.41 8.18
CA ILE A 230 -12.90 11.75 7.07
C ILE A 230 -12.90 10.53 6.14
N PRO A 231 -13.76 10.51 5.09
CA PRO A 231 -13.89 9.38 4.20
C PRO A 231 -12.65 9.19 3.32
N PHE A 232 -12.28 7.94 3.07
CA PHE A 232 -11.18 7.56 2.19
C PHE A 232 -11.44 6.25 1.47
N LEU A 233 -10.65 6.02 0.40
CA LEU A 233 -10.74 4.83 -0.43
C LEU A 233 -9.76 3.75 0.04
N LYS A 234 -10.16 2.48 -0.09
CA LYS A 234 -9.33 1.31 0.21
C LYS A 234 -9.57 0.18 -0.79
N VAL A 235 -8.68 -0.81 -0.78
CA VAL A 235 -8.76 -2.06 -1.56
C VAL A 235 -8.84 -3.28 -0.67
#